data_AF-X1MS82-F1
#
_entry.id   AF-X1MS82-F1
#
_cell.length_a   1.000
_cell.length_b   1.000
_cell.length_c   1.000
_cell.angle_alpha   90.00
_cell.angle_beta   90.00
_cell.angle_gamma   90.00
#
_symmetry.space_group_name_H-M   'P 1'
#
loop_
_entity.id
_entity.type
_entity.pdbx_description
1 polymer ?
#
loop_
_entity_poly.entity_id
_entity_poly.type
_entity_poly.pdbx_seq_one_letter_code
_entity_poly.pdbx_strand_id
1 'polypeptide(L)'
;MTEEMLTADPEELFLDFFKADKYRERISGIAVSGSKSFVVDFDELLAAEPKLVQQLMEKPDDYLEYANRAAKAQLQIEEPECAEEIGKVTVRFRGLPETTPLRVLGSKHIGKLVMLEGIVVRASPARPMVMEAAFKCKWCGAMSNVTQSGPFLTAPLTCSAPECRRKSSFEFIQEESTFIDSQDVRIQERPEDLPPGQLPRWLDIKLLERDLVDMARPGDHVSVVGIARAVAPTLPRVGRLRSFTLHLDTNFIDVESKEPEKVLITPEEEKQILELAKDPEIYNKILRSLAPSIYGYEHIKEAIMYLLFGGASKHFPDITIRGDLNVLLVGDPGTAKSQLLQYVAKIAPRGLYTSGRGTTAAGLTAAVLRDKSG
;
A
#
# COMPACT_ATOMS: atom_id res chain seq x y z
N MET A 1 42.51 5.03 21.78
CA MET A 1 41.94 5.82 20.68
C MET A 1 40.45 5.64 20.78
N THR A 2 39.79 6.67 21.28
CA THR A 2 38.44 6.69 21.84
C THR A 2 37.38 6.65 20.74
N GLU A 3 36.53 5.62 20.77
CA GLU A 3 35.28 5.50 20.00
C GLU A 3 34.18 6.38 20.62
N GLU A 4 34.42 7.69 20.68
CA GLU A 4 33.41 8.67 21.07
C GLU A 4 33.41 9.79 20.02
N MET A 5 32.77 9.52 18.88
CA MET A 5 32.27 10.57 18.00
C MET A 5 30.75 10.51 18.06
N LEU A 6 30.21 11.36 18.94
CA LEU A 6 28.83 11.82 19.04
C LEU A 6 27.94 11.37 17.87
N THR A 7 27.12 10.36 18.08
CA THR A 7 25.92 10.17 17.26
C THR A 7 25.06 11.40 17.47
N ALA A 8 24.99 12.29 16.47
CA ALA A 8 24.03 13.38 16.46
C ALA A 8 22.63 12.85 16.79
N ASP A 9 21.82 13.66 17.49
CA ASP A 9 20.47 13.26 17.87
C ASP A 9 19.69 12.92 16.59
N PRO A 10 19.10 11.71 16.45
CA PRO A 10 18.34 11.35 15.26
C PRO A 10 17.21 12.34 14.97
N GLU A 11 16.66 13.00 15.99
CA GLU A 11 15.64 14.04 15.83
C GLU A 11 16.19 15.30 15.15
N GLU A 12 17.41 15.73 15.50
CA GLU A 12 18.09 16.87 14.87
C GLU A 12 18.43 16.57 13.40
N LEU A 13 18.85 15.34 13.09
CA LEU A 13 19.13 14.93 11.72
C LEU A 13 17.86 14.98 10.84
N PHE A 14 16.73 14.51 11.35
CA PHE A 14 15.45 14.65 10.64
C PHE A 14 15.03 16.12 10.48
N LEU A 15 15.23 16.94 11.52
CA LEU A 15 14.93 18.37 11.46
C LEU A 15 15.76 19.06 10.37
N ASP A 16 17.05 18.77 10.30
CA ASP A 16 17.95 19.34 9.28
C ASP A 16 17.56 18.88 7.87
N PHE A 17 17.12 17.64 7.71
CA PHE A 17 16.58 17.14 6.44
C PHE A 17 15.28 17.87 6.04
N PHE A 18 14.36 18.10 6.98
CA PHE A 18 13.09 18.79 6.72
C PHE A 18 13.23 20.30 6.47
N LYS A 19 14.38 20.90 6.77
CA LYS A 19 14.68 22.30 6.40
C LYS A 19 14.94 22.51 4.91
N ALA A 20 15.08 21.45 4.11
CA ALA A 20 15.18 21.60 2.67
C ALA A 20 13.88 22.17 2.08
N ASP A 21 13.98 23.12 1.16
CA ASP A 21 12.83 23.88 0.61
C ASP A 21 11.68 22.98 0.13
N LYS A 22 12.02 21.87 -0.54
CA LYS A 22 11.05 20.87 -1.01
C LYS A 22 10.17 20.32 0.11
N TYR A 23 10.76 20.01 1.28
CA TYR A 23 10.02 19.45 2.41
C TYR A 23 9.30 20.53 3.21
N ARG A 24 9.83 21.75 3.26
CA ARG A 24 9.12 22.90 3.84
C ARG A 24 7.81 23.17 3.09
N GLU A 25 7.83 23.15 1.76
CA GLU A 25 6.62 23.29 0.94
C GLU A 25 5.62 22.13 1.15
N ARG A 26 6.12 20.89 1.28
CA ARG A 26 5.24 19.74 1.59
C ARG A 26 4.61 19.86 2.98
N ILE A 27 5.36 20.35 3.97
CA ILE A 27 4.89 20.54 5.35
C ILE A 27 3.89 21.69 5.43
N SER A 28 4.12 22.82 4.75
CA SER A 28 3.14 23.91 4.69
C SER A 28 1.85 23.48 3.95
N GLY A 29 1.97 22.60 2.95
CA GLY A 29 0.82 21.98 2.29
C GLY A 29 -0.09 21.15 3.22
N ILE A 30 0.42 20.68 4.37
CA ILE A 30 -0.38 19.98 5.39
C ILE A 30 -1.44 20.95 5.96
N ALA A 31 -1.03 22.19 6.28
CA ALA A 31 -1.91 23.20 6.82
C ALA A 31 -3.03 23.58 5.83
N VAL A 32 -2.70 23.66 4.54
CA VAL A 32 -3.68 23.99 3.48
C VAL A 32 -4.68 22.87 3.23
N SER A 33 -4.21 21.62 3.21
CA SER A 33 -5.05 20.46 2.90
C SER A 33 -5.83 19.92 4.10
N GLY A 34 -5.47 20.33 5.32
CA GLY A 34 -6.01 19.75 6.56
C GLY A 34 -5.58 18.29 6.75
N SER A 35 -4.56 17.83 6.01
CA SER A 35 -4.01 16.49 6.16
C SER A 35 -3.22 16.39 7.47
N LYS A 36 -2.91 15.18 7.94
CA LYS A 36 -2.05 14.97 9.12
C LYS A 36 -0.74 14.28 8.79
N SER A 37 -0.48 14.07 7.51
CA SER A 37 0.65 13.31 7.03
C SER A 37 1.22 13.92 5.75
N PHE A 38 2.49 13.63 5.49
CA PHE A 38 3.17 13.96 4.25
C PHE A 38 4.15 12.86 3.90
N VAL A 39 4.52 12.81 2.62
CA VAL A 39 5.36 11.76 2.06
C VAL A 39 6.82 12.20 1.96
N VAL A 40 7.71 11.32 2.39
CA VAL A 40 9.17 11.43 2.28
C VAL A 40 9.69 10.31 1.40
N ASP A 41 10.49 10.70 0.40
CA ASP A 41 11.08 9.77 -0.56
C ASP A 41 12.36 9.18 0.04
N PHE A 42 12.45 7.85 0.13
CA PHE A 42 13.55 7.16 0.83
C PHE A 42 14.91 7.39 0.15
N ASP A 43 14.93 7.49 -1.19
CA ASP A 43 16.14 7.77 -1.97
C ASP A 43 16.78 9.11 -1.60
N GLU A 44 15.95 10.12 -1.30
CA GLU A 44 16.44 11.44 -0.90
C GLU A 44 17.00 11.42 0.52
N LEU A 45 16.34 10.69 1.42
CA LEU A 45 16.85 10.49 2.78
C LEU A 45 18.16 9.69 2.76
N LEU A 46 18.28 8.70 1.88
CA LEU A 46 19.48 7.90 1.71
C LEU A 46 20.65 8.73 1.15
N ALA A 47 20.36 9.65 0.23
CA ALA A 47 21.36 10.56 -0.33
C ALA A 47 21.85 11.59 0.70
N ALA A 48 20.98 12.06 1.58
CA ALA A 48 21.33 13.02 2.63
C ALA A 48 22.05 12.34 3.81
N GLU A 49 21.45 11.31 4.40
CA GLU A 49 21.91 10.68 5.64
C GLU A 49 21.78 9.14 5.61
N PRO A 50 22.76 8.43 5.05
CA PRO A 50 22.66 6.97 4.86
C PRO A 50 22.64 6.19 6.18
N LYS A 51 23.29 6.72 7.23
CA LYS A 51 23.27 6.10 8.57
C LYS A 51 21.88 6.14 9.20
N LEU A 52 21.15 7.23 9.00
CA LEU A 52 19.80 7.42 9.51
C LEU A 52 18.85 6.39 8.88
N VAL A 53 18.98 6.15 7.57
CA VAL A 53 18.19 5.15 6.84
C VAL A 53 18.43 3.74 7.36
N GLN A 54 19.69 3.34 7.56
CA GLN A 54 20.00 2.01 8.09
C GLN A 54 19.35 1.77 9.46
N GLN A 55 19.38 2.79 10.33
CA GLN A 55 18.77 2.68 11.65
C GLN A 55 17.24 2.71 11.60
N LEU A 56 16.64 3.51 10.70
CA LEU A 56 15.20 3.51 10.45
C LEU A 56 14.70 2.14 9.97
N MET A 57 15.47 1.44 9.14
CA MET A 57 15.12 0.08 8.70
C MET A 57 15.20 -0.96 9.83
N GLU A 58 16.20 -0.86 10.71
CA GLU A 58 16.40 -1.79 11.83
C GLU A 58 15.52 -1.51 13.04
N LYS A 59 15.24 -0.24 13.35
CA LYS A 59 14.45 0.23 14.50
C LYS A 59 13.39 1.26 14.08
N PRO A 60 12.41 0.89 13.25
CA PRO A 60 11.43 1.82 12.73
C PRO A 60 10.57 2.48 13.81
N ASP A 61 10.25 1.79 14.90
CA ASP A 61 9.37 2.34 15.96
C ASP A 61 9.91 3.65 16.54
N ASP A 62 11.17 3.63 16.98
CA ASP A 62 11.82 4.80 17.58
C ASP A 62 12.05 5.89 16.52
N TYR A 63 12.52 5.51 15.32
CA TYR A 63 12.89 6.45 14.26
C TYR A 63 11.68 7.10 13.58
N LEU A 64 10.54 6.42 13.49
CA LEU A 64 9.28 7.04 13.08
C LEU A 64 8.81 8.06 14.12
N GLU A 65 9.02 7.80 15.41
CA GLU A 65 8.68 8.75 16.46
C GLU A 65 9.59 9.99 16.42
N TYR A 66 10.91 9.82 16.23
CA TYR A 66 11.83 10.94 16.01
C TYR A 66 11.43 11.76 14.76
N ALA A 67 11.12 11.10 13.64
CA ALA A 67 10.69 11.77 12.41
C ALA A 67 9.38 12.56 12.60
N ASN A 68 8.39 11.98 13.29
CA ASN A 68 7.12 12.64 13.58
C ASN A 68 7.29 13.89 14.47
N ARG A 69 8.19 13.82 15.46
CA ARG A 69 8.49 14.96 16.35
C ARG A 69 9.25 16.07 15.60
N ALA A 70 10.25 15.71 14.80
CA ALA A 70 10.96 16.66 13.95
C ALA A 70 10.03 17.34 12.94
N ALA A 71 9.13 16.60 12.31
CA ALA A 71 8.13 17.16 11.41
C ALA A 71 7.17 18.14 12.10
N LYS A 72 6.72 17.81 13.32
CA LYS A 72 5.89 18.70 14.13
C LYS A 72 6.64 19.98 14.52
N ALA A 73 7.91 19.87 14.91
CA ALA A 73 8.74 21.03 15.22
C ALA A 73 8.93 21.94 14.00
N GLN A 74 9.11 21.37 12.81
CA GLN A 74 9.18 22.15 11.58
C GLN A 74 7.84 22.83 11.24
N LEU A 75 6.72 22.13 11.40
CA LEU A 75 5.38 22.70 11.19
C LEU A 75 5.10 23.88 12.15
N GLN A 76 5.57 23.82 13.40
CA GLN A 76 5.44 24.92 14.36
C GLN A 76 6.19 26.18 13.94
N ILE A 77 7.27 26.04 13.17
CA ILE A 77 8.06 27.18 12.66
C ILE A 77 7.35 27.84 11.49
N GLU A 78 6.79 27.05 10.57
CA GLU A 78 6.12 27.56 9.37
C GLU A 78 4.71 28.08 9.66
N GLU A 79 3.89 27.30 10.39
CA GLU A 79 2.46 27.54 10.61
C GLU A 79 2.07 27.19 12.06
N PRO A 80 2.31 28.10 13.03
CA PRO A 80 2.13 27.82 14.45
C PRO A 80 0.66 27.55 14.82
N GLU A 81 -0.29 28.25 14.19
CA GLU A 81 -1.73 28.07 14.46
C GLU A 81 -2.22 26.66 14.09
N CYS A 82 -1.77 26.14 12.94
CA CYS A 82 -2.12 24.81 12.49
C CYS A 82 -1.47 23.71 13.35
N ALA A 83 -0.25 23.94 13.83
CA ALA A 83 0.49 23.00 14.65
C ALA A 83 -0.13 22.76 16.04
N GLU A 84 -0.91 23.71 16.57
CA GLU A 84 -1.65 23.54 17.82
C GLU A 84 -2.90 22.67 17.63
N GLU A 85 -3.59 22.79 16.49
CA GLU A 85 -4.74 21.95 16.16
C GLU A 85 -4.33 20.52 15.79
N ILE A 86 -3.20 20.37 15.08
CA ILE A 86 -2.66 19.08 14.67
C ILE A 86 -1.81 18.50 15.81
N GLY A 87 -2.44 17.68 16.65
CA GLY A 87 -1.77 17.04 17.79
C GLY A 87 -0.53 16.20 17.40
N LYS A 88 -0.60 15.44 16.31
CA LYS A 88 0.49 14.59 15.79
C LYS A 88 0.55 14.66 14.27
N VAL A 89 1.76 14.83 13.75
CA VAL A 89 2.08 14.74 12.32
C VAL A 89 2.69 13.36 12.05
N THR A 90 2.21 12.65 11.04
CA THR A 90 2.69 11.33 10.66
C THR A 90 3.53 11.40 9.40
N VAL A 91 4.81 11.03 9.48
CA VAL A 91 5.72 10.94 8.33
C VAL A 91 5.51 9.61 7.62
N ARG A 92 5.29 9.67 6.31
CA ARG A 92 5.04 8.52 5.45
C ARG A 92 6.24 8.31 4.53
N PHE A 93 6.82 7.12 4.52
CA PHE A 93 8.02 6.82 3.75
C PHE A 93 7.67 6.04 2.47
N ARG A 94 8.10 6.57 1.32
CA ARG A 94 7.87 5.97 0.01
C ARG A 94 9.17 5.47 -0.60
N GLY A 95 9.10 4.31 -1.27
CA GLY A 95 10.17 3.79 -2.13
C GLY A 95 11.39 3.32 -1.36
N LEU A 96 11.28 2.23 -0.59
CA LEU A 96 12.47 1.61 0.01
C LEU A 96 13.38 1.04 -1.10
N PRO A 97 14.71 1.04 -0.90
CA PRO A 97 15.66 0.59 -1.90
C PRO A 97 15.54 -0.90 -2.24
N GLU A 98 15.00 -1.72 -1.34
CA GLU A 98 14.84 -3.16 -1.53
C GLU A 98 13.39 -3.60 -1.30
N THR A 99 12.75 -4.15 -2.35
CA THR A 99 11.48 -4.88 -2.23
C THR A 99 11.73 -6.27 -1.66
N THR A 100 11.04 -6.62 -0.57
CA THR A 100 11.04 -7.96 0.00
C THR A 100 9.89 -8.78 -0.61
N PRO A 101 10.16 -9.92 -1.27
CA PRO A 101 9.08 -10.79 -1.74
C PRO A 101 8.27 -11.35 -0.56
N LEU A 102 6.93 -11.43 -0.68
CA LEU A 102 6.05 -11.93 0.40
C LEU A 102 6.48 -13.32 0.90
N ARG A 103 6.94 -14.20 0.01
CA ARG A 103 7.44 -15.55 0.38
C ARG A 103 8.73 -15.55 1.18
N VAL A 104 9.54 -14.50 1.09
CA VAL A 104 10.79 -14.35 1.86
C VAL A 104 10.52 -13.77 3.25
N LEU A 105 9.39 -13.07 3.44
CA LEU A 105 8.99 -12.51 4.72
C LEU A 105 8.91 -13.60 5.80
N GLY A 106 9.45 -13.30 6.98
CA GLY A 106 9.71 -14.30 8.01
C GLY A 106 10.32 -13.68 9.27
N SER A 107 10.80 -14.52 10.19
CA SER A 107 11.26 -14.10 11.52
C SER A 107 12.37 -13.04 11.51
N LYS A 108 13.27 -13.07 10.51
CA LYS A 108 14.38 -12.11 10.37
C LYS A 108 13.94 -10.66 10.14
N HIS A 109 12.68 -10.44 9.73
CA HIS A 109 12.14 -9.12 9.44
C HIS A 109 11.25 -8.58 10.56
N ILE A 110 10.97 -9.38 11.61
CA ILE A 110 10.09 -8.94 12.70
C ILE A 110 10.69 -7.70 13.36
N GLY A 111 9.88 -6.66 13.47
CA GLY A 111 10.28 -5.36 14.04
C GLY A 111 11.06 -4.46 13.10
N LYS A 112 11.30 -4.88 11.84
CA LYS A 112 12.00 -4.09 10.83
C LYS A 112 11.02 -3.45 9.84
N LEU A 113 11.46 -2.36 9.21
CA LEU A 113 10.75 -1.74 8.09
C LEU A 113 11.00 -2.55 6.82
N VAL A 114 9.94 -2.92 6.12
CA VAL A 114 10.01 -3.68 4.87
C VAL A 114 9.07 -3.09 3.84
N MET A 115 9.43 -3.25 2.56
CA MET A 115 8.56 -2.93 1.44
C MET A 115 8.13 -4.22 0.75
N LEU A 116 6.83 -4.38 0.52
CA LEU A 116 6.20 -5.55 -0.07
C LEU A 116 5.38 -5.13 -1.28
N GLU A 117 5.45 -5.89 -2.37
CA GLU A 117 4.60 -5.68 -3.55
C GLU A 117 3.60 -6.82 -3.70
N GLY A 118 2.38 -6.50 -4.09
CA GLY A 118 1.34 -7.51 -4.27
C GLY A 118 0.04 -6.97 -4.84
N ILE A 119 -0.94 -7.85 -4.96
CA ILE A 119 -2.30 -7.54 -5.41
C ILE A 119 -3.24 -7.58 -4.22
N VAL A 120 -4.09 -6.58 -4.06
CA VAL A 120 -5.13 -6.59 -3.05
C VAL A 120 -6.19 -7.62 -3.42
N VAL A 121 -6.41 -8.61 -2.55
CA VAL A 121 -7.41 -9.66 -2.76
C VAL A 121 -8.69 -9.36 -2.00
N ARG A 122 -8.56 -8.71 -0.85
CA ARG A 122 -9.68 -8.42 0.04
C ARG A 122 -9.38 -7.15 0.84
N ALA A 123 -10.39 -6.30 0.98
CA ALA A 123 -10.39 -5.18 1.91
C ALA A 123 -11.62 -5.32 2.82
N SER A 124 -11.44 -5.13 4.13
CA SER A 124 -12.54 -5.01 5.08
C SER A 124 -13.14 -3.59 5.03
N PRO A 125 -14.38 -3.38 5.49
CA PRO A 125 -14.89 -2.03 5.68
C PRO A 125 -14.06 -1.30 6.76
N ALA A 126 -13.88 0.01 6.57
CA ALA A 126 -13.27 0.88 7.57
C ALA A 126 -14.02 0.78 8.90
N ARG A 127 -13.29 0.62 10.00
CA ARG A 127 -13.84 0.56 11.36
C ARG A 127 -13.04 1.42 12.33
N PRO A 128 -13.70 2.06 13.31
CA PRO A 128 -13.00 2.81 14.34
C PRO A 128 -12.28 1.85 15.30
N MET A 129 -11.03 2.17 15.62
CA MET A 129 -10.16 1.44 16.53
C MET A 129 -9.63 2.37 17.62
N VAL A 130 -9.71 1.93 18.89
CA VAL A 130 -9.19 2.70 20.03
C VAL A 130 -7.67 2.72 19.99
N MET A 131 -7.08 3.92 20.03
CA MET A 131 -5.62 4.10 20.17
C MET A 131 -5.22 4.46 21.59
N GLU A 132 -5.91 5.42 22.22
CA GLU A 132 -5.74 5.70 23.65
C GLU A 132 -7.04 5.38 24.38
N ALA A 133 -6.96 4.36 25.23
CA ALA A 133 -8.09 3.95 26.06
C ALA A 133 -8.08 4.75 27.36
N ALA A 134 -9.15 5.50 27.62
CA ALA A 134 -9.38 6.15 28.89
C ALA A 134 -10.03 5.16 29.86
N PHE A 135 -9.38 4.92 30.99
CA PHE A 135 -9.85 4.02 32.03
C PHE A 135 -10.10 4.76 33.33
N LYS A 136 -11.29 4.56 33.90
CA LYS A 136 -11.65 5.07 35.22
C LYS A 136 -11.48 4.00 36.28
N CYS A 137 -10.73 4.32 37.34
CA CYS A 137 -10.63 3.46 38.50
C CYS A 137 -11.97 3.41 39.25
N LYS A 138 -12.56 2.22 39.43
CA LYS A 138 -13.82 2.06 40.16
C LYS A 138 -13.72 2.40 41.66
N TRP A 139 -12.52 2.44 42.22
CA TRP A 139 -12.29 2.71 43.63
C TRP A 139 -12.10 4.20 43.94
N CYS A 140 -11.19 4.88 43.25
CA CYS A 140 -10.87 6.30 43.52
C CYS A 140 -11.40 7.26 42.45
N GLY A 141 -11.99 6.76 41.36
CA GLY A 141 -12.50 7.58 40.27
C GLY A 141 -11.43 8.24 39.39
N ALA A 142 -10.14 7.99 39.63
CA ALA A 142 -9.06 8.56 38.83
C ALA A 142 -9.06 8.03 37.40
N MET A 143 -8.83 8.93 36.44
CA MET A 143 -8.68 8.62 35.02
C MET A 143 -7.23 8.29 34.68
N SER A 144 -7.05 7.31 33.81
CA SER A 144 -5.76 6.90 33.28
C SER A 144 -5.89 6.56 31.81
N ASN A 145 -5.08 7.20 30.97
CA ASN A 145 -5.04 6.92 29.53
C ASN A 145 -3.92 5.93 29.25
N VAL A 146 -4.23 4.88 28.51
CA VAL A 146 -3.27 3.83 28.15
C VAL A 146 -3.31 3.62 26.65
N THR A 147 -2.16 3.77 26.00
CA THR A 147 -1.99 3.43 24.58
C THR A 147 -2.26 1.94 24.39
N GLN A 148 -3.15 1.64 23.46
CA GLN A 148 -3.60 0.28 23.18
C GLN A 148 -2.75 -0.30 22.05
N SER A 149 -2.25 -1.51 22.27
CA SER A 149 -1.53 -2.28 21.27
C SER A 149 -2.12 -3.69 21.17
N GLY A 150 -2.30 -4.18 19.95
CA GLY A 150 -2.85 -5.50 19.69
C GLY A 150 -4.38 -5.54 19.61
N PRO A 151 -4.97 -6.75 19.60
CA PRO A 151 -6.38 -6.95 19.25
C PRO A 151 -7.38 -6.78 20.41
N PHE A 152 -6.90 -6.69 21.65
CA PHE A 152 -7.75 -6.63 22.84
C PHE A 152 -7.48 -5.37 23.64
N LEU A 153 -8.56 -4.76 24.16
CA LEU A 153 -8.48 -3.68 25.12
C LEU A 153 -7.76 -4.16 26.38
N THR A 154 -6.64 -3.52 26.69
CA THR A 154 -5.78 -3.81 27.82
C THR A 154 -5.86 -2.66 28.83
N ALA A 155 -6.50 -2.93 29.96
CA ALA A 155 -6.56 -2.01 31.09
C ALA A 155 -5.19 -1.91 31.80
N PRO A 156 -4.91 -0.77 32.46
CA PRO A 156 -3.71 -0.65 33.29
C PRO A 156 -3.73 -1.66 34.44
N LEU A 157 -2.54 -2.14 34.84
CA LEU A 157 -2.41 -3.09 35.94
C LEU A 157 -2.60 -2.44 37.32
N THR A 158 -2.29 -1.15 37.42
CA THR A 158 -2.30 -0.39 38.68
C THR A 158 -2.84 1.02 38.42
N CYS A 159 -3.58 1.56 39.39
CA CYS A 159 -4.11 2.90 39.29
C CYS A 159 -2.97 3.94 39.36
N SER A 160 -2.99 4.91 38.44
CA SER A 160 -1.99 6.00 38.36
C SER A 160 -2.05 6.95 39.57
N ALA A 161 -3.18 7.00 40.30
CA ALA A 161 -3.33 7.85 41.46
C ALA A 161 -2.41 7.39 42.61
N PRO A 162 -1.52 8.26 43.13
CA PRO A 162 -0.58 7.90 44.19
C PRO A 162 -1.25 7.42 45.47
N GLU A 163 -2.47 7.90 45.74
CA GLU A 163 -3.27 7.52 46.93
C GLU A 163 -3.94 6.16 46.81
N CYS A 164 -4.19 5.67 45.60
CA CYS A 164 -4.83 4.38 45.39
C CYS A 164 -3.77 3.30 45.18
N ARG A 165 -2.94 3.41 44.13
CA ARG A 165 -1.95 2.40 43.66
C ARG A 165 -2.38 0.93 43.74
N ARG A 166 -3.68 0.66 43.91
CA ARG A 166 -4.24 -0.67 44.03
C ARG A 166 -4.38 -1.28 42.65
N LYS A 167 -4.34 -2.61 42.60
CA LYS A 167 -4.85 -3.39 41.48
C LYS A 167 -6.37 -3.35 41.55
N SER A 168 -6.96 -2.30 41.01
CA SER A 168 -8.42 -2.10 40.97
C SER A 168 -9.01 -2.63 39.68
N SER A 169 -10.32 -2.87 39.67
CA SER A 169 -11.07 -3.00 38.42
C SER A 169 -11.19 -1.62 37.75
N PHE A 170 -10.89 -1.58 36.45
CA PHE A 170 -11.01 -0.37 35.64
C PHE A 170 -12.26 -0.45 34.77
N GLU A 171 -12.89 0.69 34.56
CA GLU A 171 -14.00 0.88 33.64
C GLU A 171 -13.51 1.64 32.42
N PHE A 172 -13.79 1.12 31.23
CA PHE A 172 -13.46 1.79 29.97
C PHE A 172 -14.47 2.91 29.71
N ILE A 173 -13.98 4.12 29.46
CA ILE A 173 -14.81 5.28 29.13
C ILE A 173 -14.60 5.60 27.65
N GLN A 174 -15.65 5.38 26.87
CA GLN A 174 -15.59 5.53 25.42
C GLN A 174 -15.46 7.00 25.02
N GLU A 175 -16.09 7.90 25.77
CA GLU A 175 -16.23 9.32 25.44
C GLU A 175 -14.90 10.09 25.57
N GLU A 176 -14.02 9.68 26.49
CA GLU A 176 -12.69 10.27 26.69
C GLU A 176 -11.59 9.54 25.92
N SER A 177 -11.95 8.51 25.15
CA SER A 177 -11.02 7.71 24.36
C SER A 177 -10.78 8.28 22.97
N THR A 178 -9.55 8.13 22.47
CA THR A 178 -9.21 8.51 21.10
C THR A 178 -9.34 7.31 20.17
N PHE A 179 -10.03 7.53 19.04
CA PHE A 179 -10.24 6.54 17.99
C PHE A 179 -9.53 6.96 16.71
N ILE A 180 -8.99 5.99 16.00
CA ILE A 180 -8.53 6.16 14.62
C ILE A 180 -9.28 5.19 13.71
N ASP A 181 -9.39 5.54 12.44
CA ASP A 181 -9.94 4.62 11.45
C ASP A 181 -8.89 3.54 11.14
N SER A 182 -9.35 2.29 11.07
CA SER A 182 -8.52 1.12 10.77
C SER A 182 -9.21 0.24 9.73
N GLN A 183 -8.42 -0.30 8.82
CA GLN A 183 -8.87 -1.21 7.79
C GLN A 183 -7.87 -2.36 7.63
N ASP A 184 -8.37 -3.60 7.71
CA ASP A 184 -7.60 -4.79 7.39
C ASP A 184 -7.70 -5.08 5.89
N VAL A 185 -6.55 -5.19 5.23
CA VAL A 185 -6.43 -5.51 3.81
C VAL A 185 -5.55 -6.74 3.64
N ARG A 186 -5.91 -7.62 2.70
CA ARG A 186 -5.11 -8.80 2.35
C ARG A 186 -4.45 -8.62 1.00
N ILE A 187 -3.13 -8.69 0.99
CA ILE A 187 -2.33 -8.67 -0.24
C ILE A 187 -1.84 -10.07 -0.59
N GLN A 188 -1.65 -10.33 -1.88
CA GLN A 188 -1.18 -11.60 -2.43
C GLN A 188 -0.04 -11.36 -3.43
N GLU A 189 0.86 -12.33 -3.54
CA GLU A 189 1.91 -12.33 -4.57
C GLU A 189 1.32 -12.16 -5.97
N ARG A 190 1.99 -11.35 -6.82
CA ARG A 190 1.61 -11.22 -8.22
C ARG A 190 1.78 -12.57 -8.92
N PRO A 191 0.85 -12.99 -9.80
CA PRO A 191 0.95 -14.27 -10.50
C PRO A 191 2.25 -14.45 -11.31
N GLU A 192 2.84 -13.35 -11.78
CA GLU A 192 4.08 -13.32 -12.54
C GLU A 192 5.33 -13.61 -11.70
N ASP A 193 5.27 -13.31 -10.40
CA ASP A 193 6.36 -13.56 -9.45
C ASP A 193 6.33 -15.00 -8.87
N LEU A 194 5.33 -15.81 -9.26
CA LEU A 194 5.14 -17.14 -8.70
C LEU A 194 6.11 -18.18 -9.28
N PRO A 195 6.81 -18.94 -8.43
CA PRO A 195 7.55 -20.12 -8.87
C PRO A 195 6.59 -21.16 -9.49
N PRO A 196 7.01 -21.86 -10.57
CA PRO A 196 6.15 -22.81 -11.26
C PRO A 196 5.66 -23.92 -10.32
N GLY A 197 4.33 -24.13 -10.29
CA GLY A 197 3.68 -25.18 -9.52
C GLY A 197 3.49 -24.87 -8.02
N GLN A 198 3.84 -23.66 -7.55
CA GLN A 198 3.63 -23.27 -6.16
C GLN A 198 2.37 -22.42 -5.99
N LEU A 199 1.74 -22.55 -4.82
CA LEU A 199 0.61 -21.70 -4.46
C LEU A 199 1.10 -20.30 -4.07
N PRO A 200 0.35 -19.24 -4.43
CA PRO A 200 0.63 -17.88 -4.00
C PRO A 200 0.46 -17.74 -2.48
N ARG A 201 1.39 -17.00 -1.87
CA ARG A 201 1.26 -16.60 -0.45
C ARG A 201 0.51 -15.28 -0.34
N TRP A 202 -0.10 -15.06 0.81
CA TRP A 202 -0.82 -13.84 1.16
C TRP A 202 -0.38 -13.35 2.54
N LEU A 203 -0.56 -12.06 2.77
CA LEU A 203 -0.28 -11.39 4.04
C LEU A 203 -1.41 -10.42 4.36
N ASP A 204 -1.82 -10.37 5.62
CA ASP A 204 -2.73 -9.34 6.11
C ASP A 204 -1.93 -8.10 6.50
N ILE A 205 -2.31 -6.95 5.93
CA ILE A 205 -1.76 -5.63 6.23
C ILE A 205 -2.83 -4.80 6.94
N LYS A 206 -2.41 -3.97 7.88
CA LYS A 206 -3.29 -3.03 8.58
C LYS A 206 -3.02 -1.63 8.08
N LEU A 207 -4.06 -0.99 7.55
CA LEU A 207 -4.08 0.42 7.23
C LEU A 207 -4.65 1.15 8.44
N LEU A 208 -3.92 2.18 8.89
CA LEU A 208 -4.27 3.00 10.04
C LEU A 208 -4.36 4.45 9.59
N GLU A 209 -5.27 5.20 10.20
CA GLU A 209 -5.56 6.61 9.91
C GLU A 209 -6.30 6.81 8.57
N ARG A 210 -7.01 7.95 8.48
CA ARG A 210 -7.89 8.27 7.35
C ARG A 210 -7.16 8.47 6.02
N ASP A 211 -5.87 8.79 6.07
CA ASP A 211 -5.05 9.04 4.89
C ASP A 211 -4.73 7.74 4.13
N LEU A 212 -4.73 6.59 4.81
CA LEU A 212 -4.45 5.29 4.18
C LEU A 212 -5.71 4.43 3.96
N VAL A 213 -6.74 4.60 4.80
CA VAL A 213 -7.97 3.81 4.71
C VAL A 213 -8.73 4.11 3.41
N ASP A 214 -9.31 3.06 2.80
CA ASP A 214 -10.04 3.08 1.53
C ASP A 214 -9.23 3.52 0.30
N MET A 215 -7.91 3.62 0.42
CA MET A 215 -7.02 3.93 -0.71
C MET A 215 -6.92 2.78 -1.71
N ALA A 216 -6.87 1.53 -1.24
CA ALA A 216 -6.61 0.36 -2.09
C ALA A 216 -7.85 -0.55 -2.22
N ARG A 217 -8.17 -0.97 -3.44
CA ARG A 217 -9.35 -1.80 -3.74
C ARG A 217 -8.94 -3.20 -4.18
N PRO A 218 -9.81 -4.22 -3.97
CA PRO A 218 -9.57 -5.56 -4.52
C PRO A 218 -9.30 -5.54 -6.03
N GLY A 219 -8.15 -6.08 -6.43
CA GLY A 219 -7.65 -6.12 -7.80
C GLY A 219 -6.52 -5.13 -8.09
N ASP A 220 -6.30 -4.14 -7.23
CA ASP A 220 -5.23 -3.16 -7.39
C ASP A 220 -3.87 -3.78 -7.11
N HIS A 221 -2.85 -3.31 -7.84
CA HIS A 221 -1.45 -3.59 -7.55
C HIS A 221 -0.98 -2.55 -6.54
N VAL A 222 -0.27 -2.99 -5.51
CA VAL A 222 0.13 -2.13 -4.41
C VAL A 222 1.58 -2.39 -4.02
N SER A 223 2.29 -1.31 -3.72
CA SER A 223 3.57 -1.34 -3.02
C SER A 223 3.36 -0.80 -1.61
N VAL A 224 3.66 -1.62 -0.61
CA VAL A 224 3.33 -1.36 0.79
C VAL A 224 4.60 -1.28 1.61
N VAL A 225 4.84 -0.14 2.24
CA VAL A 225 5.91 0.06 3.20
C VAL A 225 5.34 -0.06 4.60
N GLY A 226 5.91 -0.92 5.43
CA GLY A 226 5.41 -1.10 6.78
C GLY A 226 6.32 -1.92 7.68
N ILE A 227 5.93 -2.02 8.95
CA ILE A 227 6.68 -2.75 9.98
C ILE A 227 6.13 -4.15 10.08
N ALA A 228 6.98 -5.16 9.94
CA ALA A 228 6.55 -6.55 10.08
C ALA A 228 6.34 -6.89 11.57
N ARG A 229 5.10 -7.20 11.94
CA ARG A 229 4.70 -7.55 13.30
C ARG A 229 4.30 -9.01 13.41
N ALA A 230 4.59 -9.61 14.55
CA ALA A 230 4.19 -10.96 14.88
C ALA A 230 3.21 -10.93 16.05
N VAL A 231 2.00 -11.47 15.87
CA VAL A 231 1.01 -11.61 16.95
C VAL A 231 0.75 -13.08 17.21
N ALA A 232 0.84 -13.48 18.47
CA ALA A 232 0.45 -14.83 18.90
C ALA A 232 -1.09 -14.89 19.00
N PRO A 233 -1.74 -15.81 18.27
CA PRO A 233 -3.17 -16.05 18.48
C PRO A 233 -3.40 -16.52 19.92
N THR A 234 -4.38 -15.93 20.59
CA THR A 234 -4.83 -16.38 21.90
C THR A 234 -6.04 -17.26 21.70
N LEU A 235 -5.93 -18.55 22.07
CA LEU A 235 -7.04 -19.47 22.02
C LEU A 235 -7.77 -19.47 23.38
N PRO A 236 -9.10 -19.30 23.40
CA PRO A 236 -9.88 -19.40 24.62
C PRO A 236 -9.59 -20.74 25.32
N ARG A 237 -9.29 -20.69 26.63
CA ARG A 237 -8.98 -21.83 27.51
C ARG A 237 -7.65 -22.57 27.28
N VAL A 238 -6.95 -22.37 26.16
CA VAL A 238 -5.66 -23.03 25.86
C VAL A 238 -4.47 -22.11 26.11
N GLY A 239 -4.66 -20.79 25.99
CA GLY A 239 -3.61 -19.79 26.21
C GLY A 239 -2.99 -19.28 24.90
N ARG A 240 -1.76 -18.75 24.99
CA ARG A 240 -1.04 -18.21 23.83
C ARG A 240 -0.30 -19.31 23.10
N LEU A 241 -0.45 -19.36 21.78
CA LEU A 241 0.31 -20.28 20.94
C LEU A 241 1.78 -19.85 20.86
N ARG A 242 2.66 -20.84 20.64
CA ARG A 242 4.09 -20.60 20.31
C ARG A 242 4.29 -20.20 18.85
N SER A 243 3.29 -20.47 18.00
CA SER A 243 3.26 -19.99 16.62
C SER A 243 2.67 -18.58 16.57
N PHE A 244 3.32 -17.71 15.82
CA PHE A 244 2.90 -16.34 15.62
C PHE A 244 2.43 -16.17 14.18
N THR A 245 1.43 -15.32 14.00
CA THR A 245 0.98 -14.89 12.67
C THR A 245 1.64 -13.55 12.36
N LEU A 246 2.28 -13.48 11.19
CA LEU A 246 2.85 -12.23 10.69
C LEU A 246 1.75 -11.37 10.08
N HIS A 247 1.82 -10.08 10.35
CA HIS A 247 1.04 -9.04 9.68
C HIS A 247 1.91 -7.81 9.52
N LEU A 248 1.50 -6.89 8.65
CA LEU A 248 2.23 -5.65 8.42
C LEU A 248 1.44 -4.48 9.01
N ASP A 249 2.08 -3.68 9.86
CA ASP A 249 1.56 -2.36 10.22
C ASP A 249 2.04 -1.36 9.16
N THR A 250 1.11 -0.83 8.38
CA THR A 250 1.44 -0.04 7.19
C THR A 250 1.86 1.37 7.57
N ASN A 251 3.04 1.78 7.13
CA ASN A 251 3.45 3.17 7.18
C ASN A 251 2.97 3.92 5.94
N PHE A 252 3.13 3.36 4.74
CA PHE A 252 2.70 3.96 3.48
C PHE A 252 2.20 2.88 2.51
N ILE A 253 1.18 3.19 1.72
CA ILE A 253 0.70 2.35 0.64
C ILE A 253 0.69 3.17 -0.65
N ASP A 254 1.41 2.69 -1.65
CA ASP A 254 1.35 3.18 -3.01
C ASP A 254 0.42 2.26 -3.79
N VAL A 255 -0.66 2.82 -4.31
CA VAL A 255 -1.58 2.08 -5.15
C VAL A 255 -1.12 2.31 -6.58
N GLU A 256 -0.48 1.29 -7.15
CA GLU A 256 -0.30 1.17 -8.59
C GLU A 256 -1.67 0.81 -9.18
N SER A 257 -2.57 1.78 -9.13
CA SER A 257 -3.87 1.65 -9.76
C SER A 257 -3.59 1.41 -11.24
N LYS A 258 -4.05 0.26 -11.75
CA LYS A 258 -4.27 0.05 -13.18
C LYS A 258 -5.40 0.94 -13.71
N GLU A 259 -5.47 2.20 -13.28
CA GLU A 259 -5.70 3.25 -14.27
C GLU A 259 -4.67 2.98 -15.37
N PRO A 260 -5.01 3.07 -16.67
CA PRO A 260 -3.97 3.00 -17.68
C PRO A 260 -2.89 3.93 -17.16
N GLU A 261 -1.67 3.42 -16.98
CA GLU A 261 -0.53 4.30 -16.73
C GLU A 261 -0.84 5.50 -17.59
N LYS A 262 -1.05 6.67 -16.99
CA LYS A 262 -0.67 7.86 -17.73
C LYS A 262 0.82 7.62 -17.82
N VAL A 263 1.25 6.82 -18.81
CA VAL A 263 2.60 6.77 -19.29
C VAL A 263 2.88 8.25 -19.37
N LEU A 264 3.71 8.74 -18.46
CA LEU A 264 3.96 10.16 -18.33
C LEU A 264 4.78 10.47 -19.57
N ILE A 265 4.08 10.71 -20.69
CA ILE A 265 4.67 10.91 -21.99
C ILE A 265 5.51 12.16 -21.81
N THR A 266 6.83 11.96 -21.82
CA THR A 266 7.76 13.07 -21.74
C THR A 266 7.55 13.97 -22.96
N PRO A 267 7.88 15.28 -22.87
CA PRO A 267 7.78 16.16 -24.02
C PRO A 267 8.59 15.68 -25.24
N GLU A 268 9.60 14.84 -25.01
CA GLU A 268 10.40 14.19 -26.05
C GLU A 268 9.65 13.03 -26.71
N GLU A 269 9.05 12.14 -25.92
CA GLU A 269 8.21 11.04 -26.43
C GLU A 269 6.97 11.57 -27.17
N GLU A 270 6.35 12.66 -26.70
CA GLU A 270 5.21 13.28 -27.37
C GLU A 270 5.58 13.72 -28.79
N LYS A 271 6.75 14.34 -28.95
CA LYS A 271 7.27 14.74 -30.26
C LYS A 271 7.50 13.52 -31.16
N GLN A 272 8.09 12.45 -30.63
CA GLN A 272 8.32 11.22 -31.39
C GLN A 272 7.00 10.57 -31.84
N ILE A 273 5.98 10.56 -30.97
CA ILE A 273 4.65 10.05 -31.30
C ILE A 273 4.04 10.88 -32.44
N LEU A 274 4.13 12.22 -32.36
CA LEU A 274 3.61 13.12 -33.39
C LEU A 274 4.38 13.02 -34.72
N GLU A 275 5.68 12.73 -34.69
CA GLU A 275 6.48 12.46 -35.87
C GLU A 275 6.10 11.13 -36.52
N LEU A 276 5.96 10.06 -35.73
CA LEU A 276 5.53 8.75 -36.20
C LEU A 276 4.09 8.77 -36.74
N ALA A 277 3.21 9.58 -36.15
CA ALA A 277 1.83 9.72 -36.63
C ALA A 277 1.73 10.33 -38.04
N LYS A 278 2.76 11.05 -38.51
CA LYS A 278 2.82 11.61 -39.86
C LYS A 278 3.34 10.63 -40.91
N ASP A 279 3.90 9.50 -40.48
CA ASP A 279 4.46 8.50 -41.38
C ASP A 279 3.33 7.75 -42.13
N PRO A 280 3.30 7.77 -43.48
CA PRO A 280 2.28 7.06 -44.25
C PRO A 280 2.31 5.53 -44.06
N GLU A 281 3.41 4.94 -43.60
CA GLU A 281 3.52 3.50 -43.33
C GLU A 281 3.28 3.12 -41.86
N ILE A 282 2.87 4.06 -40.99
CA ILE A 282 2.71 3.81 -39.55
C ILE A 282 1.81 2.61 -39.25
N TYR A 283 0.75 2.44 -40.03
CA TYR A 283 -0.18 1.32 -39.95
C TYR A 283 0.54 -0.04 -40.04
N ASN A 284 1.37 -0.20 -41.08
CA ASN A 284 2.12 -1.42 -41.32
C ASN A 284 3.22 -1.63 -40.27
N LYS A 285 3.81 -0.55 -39.75
CA LYS A 285 4.82 -0.62 -38.70
C LYS A 285 4.23 -1.16 -37.39
N ILE A 286 3.06 -0.64 -36.98
CA ILE A 286 2.34 -1.12 -35.79
C ILE A 286 1.96 -2.60 -35.98
N LEU A 287 1.40 -2.95 -37.14
CA LEU A 287 0.99 -4.31 -37.45
C LEU A 287 2.17 -5.30 -37.33
N ARG A 288 3.33 -4.96 -37.90
CA ARG A 288 4.54 -5.79 -37.84
C ARG A 288 5.16 -5.86 -36.44
N SER A 289 4.96 -4.84 -35.61
CA SER A 289 5.39 -4.88 -34.20
C SER A 289 4.55 -5.81 -33.31
N LEU A 290 3.35 -6.22 -33.76
CA LEU A 290 2.52 -7.16 -33.03
C LEU A 290 3.02 -8.60 -33.25
N ALA A 291 3.51 -9.21 -32.17
CA ALA A 291 4.03 -10.57 -32.13
C ALA A 291 5.02 -10.86 -33.28
N PRO A 292 6.17 -10.17 -33.32
CA PRO A 292 7.14 -10.28 -34.42
C PRO A 292 7.75 -11.69 -34.53
N SER A 293 7.71 -12.46 -33.43
CA SER A 293 8.16 -13.85 -33.39
C SER A 293 7.25 -14.83 -34.15
N ILE A 294 6.03 -14.41 -34.51
CA ILE A 294 5.06 -15.25 -35.22
C ILE A 294 5.02 -14.80 -36.68
N TYR A 295 5.40 -15.70 -37.57
CA TYR A 295 5.40 -15.47 -39.02
C TYR A 295 3.97 -15.47 -39.58
N GLY A 296 3.68 -14.49 -40.45
CA GLY A 296 2.41 -14.35 -41.15
C GLY A 296 1.24 -13.90 -40.26
N TYR A 297 0.03 -14.35 -40.60
CA TYR A 297 -1.22 -14.00 -39.92
C TYR A 297 -1.53 -12.50 -39.86
N GLU A 298 -1.16 -11.74 -40.89
CA GLU A 298 -1.36 -10.27 -40.94
C GLU A 298 -2.80 -9.86 -40.62
N HIS A 299 -3.79 -10.55 -41.19
CA HIS A 299 -5.21 -10.29 -40.93
C HIS A 299 -5.63 -10.58 -39.47
N ILE A 300 -5.01 -11.56 -38.80
CA ILE A 300 -5.28 -11.85 -37.39
C ILE A 300 -4.60 -10.81 -36.50
N LYS A 301 -3.36 -10.44 -36.82
CA LYS A 301 -2.62 -9.38 -36.12
C LYS A 301 -3.35 -8.04 -36.25
N GLU A 302 -3.94 -7.76 -37.40
CA GLU A 302 -4.77 -6.59 -37.65
C GLU A 302 -6.05 -6.61 -36.79
N ALA A 303 -6.75 -7.74 -36.70
CA ALA A 303 -7.90 -7.88 -35.80
C ALA A 303 -7.52 -7.68 -34.32
N ILE A 304 -6.36 -8.20 -33.91
CA ILE A 304 -5.78 -7.99 -32.57
C ILE A 304 -5.40 -6.52 -32.35
N MET A 305 -4.87 -5.85 -33.36
CA MET A 305 -4.57 -4.42 -33.29
C MET A 305 -5.84 -3.62 -33.00
N TYR A 306 -6.92 -3.84 -33.75
CA TYR A 306 -8.20 -3.17 -33.48
C TYR A 306 -8.75 -3.50 -32.09
N LEU A 307 -8.58 -4.73 -31.60
CA LEU A 307 -8.95 -5.11 -30.24
C LEU A 307 -8.17 -4.31 -29.18
N LEU A 308 -6.87 -4.10 -29.38
CA LEU A 308 -6.00 -3.39 -28.44
C LEU A 308 -6.26 -1.87 -28.41
N PHE A 309 -6.48 -1.25 -29.57
CA PHE A 309 -6.83 0.17 -29.65
C PHE A 309 -8.26 0.45 -29.19
N GLY A 310 -9.16 -0.53 -29.31
CA GLY A 310 -10.56 -0.39 -28.97
C GLY A 310 -11.34 0.49 -29.95
N GLY A 311 -12.62 0.69 -29.66
CA GLY A 311 -13.50 1.56 -30.43
C GLY A 311 -14.08 2.69 -29.58
N ALA A 312 -14.65 3.69 -30.24
CA ALA A 312 -15.32 4.80 -29.56
C ALA A 312 -16.73 4.40 -29.12
N SER A 313 -16.99 4.42 -27.81
CA SER A 313 -18.34 4.27 -27.26
C SER A 313 -19.22 5.46 -27.66
N LYS A 314 -20.44 5.19 -28.09
CA LYS A 314 -21.39 6.22 -28.54
C LYS A 314 -22.53 6.35 -27.54
N HIS A 315 -22.75 7.56 -27.06
CA HIS A 315 -23.83 7.90 -26.16
C HIS A 315 -24.94 8.60 -26.93
N PHE A 316 -26.10 7.98 -26.98
CA PHE A 316 -27.35 8.59 -27.41
C PHE A 316 -28.21 8.88 -26.17
N PRO A 317 -29.27 9.71 -26.29
CA PRO A 317 -30.11 10.06 -25.14
C PRO A 317 -30.70 8.85 -24.39
N ASP A 318 -31.04 7.79 -25.12
CA ASP A 318 -31.73 6.61 -24.57
C ASP A 318 -30.85 5.36 -24.48
N ILE A 319 -29.77 5.28 -25.28
CA ILE A 319 -28.94 4.08 -25.41
C ILE A 319 -27.46 4.42 -25.46
N THR A 320 -26.65 3.53 -24.89
CA THR A 320 -25.19 3.55 -25.02
C THR A 320 -24.74 2.36 -25.85
N ILE A 321 -23.93 2.63 -26.87
CA ILE A 321 -23.37 1.59 -27.75
C ILE A 321 -21.92 1.39 -27.37
N ARG A 322 -21.57 0.16 -27.00
CA ARG A 322 -20.20 -0.26 -26.69
C ARG A 322 -19.27 -0.01 -27.88
N GLY A 323 -18.11 0.59 -27.62
CA GLY A 323 -17.00 0.67 -28.57
C GLY A 323 -16.13 -0.59 -28.59
N ASP A 324 -16.18 -1.40 -27.53
CA ASP A 324 -15.26 -2.52 -27.34
C ASP A 324 -15.57 -3.70 -28.29
N LEU A 325 -14.51 -4.24 -28.87
CA LEU A 325 -14.53 -5.36 -29.80
C LEU A 325 -14.25 -6.66 -29.03
N ASN A 326 -14.97 -7.73 -29.39
CA ASN A 326 -14.63 -9.09 -28.92
C ASN A 326 -14.14 -9.90 -30.11
N VAL A 327 -12.97 -10.52 -29.99
CA VAL A 327 -12.37 -11.34 -31.05
C VAL A 327 -12.31 -12.80 -30.61
N LEU A 328 -12.76 -13.70 -31.49
CA LEU A 328 -12.65 -15.16 -31.31
C LEU A 328 -11.71 -15.73 -32.36
N LEU A 329 -10.63 -16.38 -31.91
CA LEU A 329 -9.67 -17.06 -32.78
C LEU A 329 -9.99 -18.56 -32.85
N VAL A 330 -10.56 -19.01 -33.97
CA VAL A 330 -10.85 -20.43 -34.25
C VAL A 330 -9.86 -20.95 -35.29
N GLY A 331 -9.41 -22.20 -35.14
CA GLY A 331 -8.56 -22.85 -36.14
C GLY A 331 -7.99 -24.17 -35.64
N ASP A 332 -7.02 -24.71 -36.36
CA ASP A 332 -6.38 -25.99 -36.04
C ASP A 332 -5.45 -25.91 -34.81
N PRO A 333 -5.18 -27.04 -34.12
CA PRO A 333 -4.17 -27.09 -33.09
C PRO A 333 -2.77 -26.79 -33.66
N GLY A 334 -1.89 -26.17 -32.85
CA GLY A 334 -0.50 -25.90 -33.26
C GLY A 334 -0.28 -24.63 -34.11
N THR A 335 -1.32 -23.85 -34.40
CA THR A 335 -1.22 -22.62 -35.23
C THR A 335 -0.84 -21.35 -34.44
N ALA A 336 -0.11 -21.50 -33.32
CA ALA A 336 0.36 -20.40 -32.46
C ALA A 336 -0.74 -19.45 -31.86
N LYS A 337 -2.03 -19.78 -31.95
CA LYS A 337 -3.14 -18.98 -31.37
C LYS A 337 -2.95 -18.64 -29.89
N SER A 338 -2.56 -19.63 -29.08
CA SER A 338 -2.33 -19.40 -27.64
C SER A 338 -1.14 -18.46 -27.38
N GLN A 339 -0.10 -18.54 -28.21
CA GLN A 339 1.06 -17.64 -28.11
C GLN A 339 0.68 -16.20 -28.49
N LEU A 340 -0.15 -16.01 -29.52
CA LEU A 340 -0.72 -14.69 -29.85
C LEU A 340 -1.49 -14.10 -28.66
N LEU A 341 -2.40 -14.86 -28.05
CA LEU A 341 -3.19 -14.38 -26.90
C LEU A 341 -2.32 -14.08 -25.67
N GLN A 342 -1.28 -14.87 -25.42
CA GLN A 342 -0.32 -14.59 -24.33
C GLN A 342 0.47 -13.31 -24.59
N TYR A 343 0.83 -13.02 -25.85
CA TYR A 343 1.49 -11.77 -26.22
C TYR A 343 0.58 -10.57 -26.02
N VAL A 344 -0.69 -10.67 -26.45
CA VAL A 344 -1.71 -9.62 -26.24
C VAL A 344 -1.92 -9.33 -24.76
N ALA A 345 -1.99 -10.37 -23.92
CA ALA A 345 -2.16 -10.20 -22.48
C ALA A 345 -0.98 -9.45 -21.81
N LYS A 346 0.23 -9.51 -22.39
CA LYS A 346 1.40 -8.77 -21.87
C LYS A 346 1.43 -7.31 -22.30
N ILE A 347 0.92 -7.00 -23.50
CA ILE A 347 0.91 -5.62 -24.03
C ILE A 347 -0.29 -4.83 -23.51
N ALA A 348 -1.44 -5.49 -23.35
CA ALA A 348 -2.66 -4.82 -22.91
C ALA A 348 -2.48 -4.27 -21.48
N PRO A 349 -2.81 -2.99 -21.20
CA PRO A 349 -2.65 -2.38 -19.87
C PRO A 349 -3.32 -3.16 -18.72
N ARG A 350 -4.42 -3.88 -19.03
CA ARG A 350 -5.16 -4.72 -18.09
C ARG A 350 -5.35 -6.15 -18.62
N GLY A 351 -4.37 -6.68 -19.34
CA GLY A 351 -4.42 -8.03 -19.88
C GLY A 351 -4.39 -9.10 -18.78
N LEU A 352 -5.36 -10.02 -18.78
CA LEU A 352 -5.36 -11.22 -17.96
C LEU A 352 -5.49 -12.45 -18.85
N TYR A 353 -4.53 -13.38 -18.75
CA TYR A 353 -4.59 -14.63 -19.48
C TYR A 353 -5.16 -15.74 -18.60
N THR A 354 -6.24 -16.38 -19.07
CA THR A 354 -6.87 -17.51 -18.38
C THR A 354 -7.16 -18.66 -19.35
N SER A 355 -7.16 -19.90 -18.85
CA SER A 355 -7.44 -21.11 -19.62
C SER A 355 -8.78 -21.73 -19.20
N GLY A 356 -9.57 -22.19 -20.16
CA GLY A 356 -10.95 -22.65 -19.95
C GLY A 356 -11.14 -23.77 -18.93
N ARG A 357 -10.11 -24.58 -18.64
CA ARG A 357 -10.19 -25.62 -17.58
C ARG A 357 -10.07 -25.06 -16.16
N GLY A 358 -9.50 -23.88 -15.98
CA GLY A 358 -9.27 -23.24 -14.68
C GLY A 358 -10.27 -22.13 -14.35
N THR A 359 -11.18 -21.80 -15.27
CA THR A 359 -12.12 -20.69 -15.14
C THR A 359 -13.53 -21.18 -14.87
N THR A 360 -14.17 -20.63 -13.84
CA THR A 360 -15.61 -20.78 -13.60
C THR A 360 -16.32 -19.48 -13.97
N ALA A 361 -17.62 -19.55 -14.29
CA ALA A 361 -18.40 -18.35 -14.59
C ALA A 361 -18.36 -17.33 -13.44
N ALA A 362 -18.37 -17.81 -12.19
CA ALA A 362 -18.22 -16.99 -10.99
C ALA A 362 -16.81 -16.38 -10.85
N GLY A 363 -15.76 -17.10 -11.26
CA GLY A 363 -14.38 -16.61 -11.23
C GLY A 363 -14.03 -15.57 -12.30
N LEU A 364 -14.81 -15.49 -13.39
CA LEU A 364 -14.65 -14.48 -14.46
C LEU A 364 -15.55 -13.26 -14.28
N THR A 365 -16.59 -13.36 -13.46
CA THR A 365 -17.57 -12.29 -13.25
C THR A 365 -17.46 -11.76 -11.82
N ALA A 366 -18.43 -12.06 -10.97
CA ALA A 366 -18.40 -11.75 -9.56
C ALA A 366 -18.90 -12.97 -8.79
N ALA A 367 -18.28 -13.23 -7.64
CA ALA A 367 -18.70 -14.28 -6.72
C ALA A 367 -18.95 -13.67 -5.34
N VAL A 368 -20.10 -13.98 -4.74
CA VAL A 368 -20.37 -13.62 -3.35
C VAL A 368 -19.77 -14.70 -2.46
N LEU A 369 -18.70 -14.35 -1.76
CA LEU A 369 -18.11 -15.19 -0.71
C LEU A 369 -18.74 -14.80 0.63
N ARG A 370 -19.36 -15.76 1.31
CA ARG A 370 -19.77 -15.57 2.71
C ARG A 370 -18.53 -15.51 3.58
N ASP A 371 -18.39 -14.43 4.35
CA ASP A 371 -17.31 -14.33 5.31
C ASP A 371 -17.61 -15.24 6.50
N LYS A 372 -16.59 -15.94 7.03
CA LYS A 372 -16.79 -16.78 8.23
C LYS A 372 -17.01 -15.94 9.50
N SER A 373 -16.78 -14.64 9.40
CA SER A 373 -16.94 -13.65 10.48
C SER A 373 -18.24 -12.84 10.36
N GLY A 374 -19.13 -13.17 9.40
CA GLY A 374 -20.42 -12.48 9.16
C GLY A 374 -21.40 -13.33 8.37
#